data_AF-A0AAJ6G1Q9-F1
#
_entry.id   AF-A0AAJ6G1Q9-F1
#
_cell.length_a   1.000
_cell.length_b   1.000
_cell.length_c   1.000
_cell.angle_alpha   90.00
_cell.angle_beta   90.00
_cell.angle_gamma   90.00
#
_symmetry.space_group_name_H-M   'P 1'
#
loop_
_entity.id
_entity.type
_entity.pdbx_description
1 polymer ?
#
loop_
_entity_poly.entity_id
_entity_poly.type
_entity_poly.pdbx_seq_one_letter_code
_entity_poly.pdbx_strand_id
1 'polypeptide(L)'
;MDPSRRELLAQACRKGTIRMVIKLQHIERRWHVVHPAKSAPIAFRNGATAFDFADALAREHFAETGNSSAVRVQVLETYVDAVRYG
;
A
#
# COMPACT_ATOMS: atom_id res chain seq x y z
N MET A 1 27.72 -23.36 -10.03
CA MET A 1 26.51 -22.52 -9.91
C MET A 1 26.88 -21.12 -10.36
N ASP A 2 26.15 -20.57 -11.33
CA ASP A 2 26.44 -19.28 -11.96
C ASP A 2 26.15 -18.09 -11.00
N PRO A 3 27.10 -17.16 -10.79
CA PRO A 3 26.92 -16.01 -9.90
C PRO A 3 25.79 -15.06 -10.36
N SER A 4 25.51 -14.96 -11.65
CA SER A 4 24.41 -14.13 -12.20
C SER A 4 23.04 -14.70 -11.83
N ARG A 5 22.92 -16.02 -11.64
CA ARG A 5 21.66 -16.64 -11.19
C ARG A 5 21.36 -16.34 -9.71
N ARG A 6 22.39 -16.22 -8.86
CA ARG A 6 22.22 -15.77 -7.46
C ARG A 6 21.83 -14.30 -7.38
N GLU A 7 22.44 -13.46 -8.20
CA GLU A 7 22.04 -12.05 -8.30
C GLU A 7 20.64 -11.88 -8.87
N LEU A 8 20.25 -12.62 -9.91
CA LEU A 8 18.88 -12.59 -10.45
C LEU A 8 17.84 -13.09 -9.44
N LEU A 9 18.16 -14.09 -8.61
CA LEU A 9 17.27 -14.54 -7.54
C LEU A 9 17.23 -13.55 -6.37
N ALA A 10 18.35 -12.93 -6.00
CA ALA A 10 18.37 -11.85 -5.01
C ALA A 10 17.69 -10.57 -5.55
N GLN A 11 17.79 -10.29 -6.85
CA GLN A 11 17.09 -9.21 -7.55
C GLN A 11 15.60 -9.54 -7.68
N ALA A 12 15.23 -10.81 -7.89
CA ALA A 12 13.85 -11.27 -7.94
C ALA A 12 13.20 -11.29 -6.55
N CYS A 13 13.95 -11.60 -5.49
CA CYS A 13 13.52 -11.38 -4.10
C CYS A 13 13.42 -9.89 -3.77
N ARG A 14 14.33 -9.03 -4.30
CA ARG A 14 14.24 -7.56 -4.20
C ARG A 14 13.15 -6.94 -5.09
N LYS A 15 12.75 -7.61 -6.18
CA LYS A 15 11.63 -7.22 -7.07
C LYS A 15 10.29 -7.84 -6.65
N GLY A 16 10.34 -8.84 -5.79
CA GLY A 16 9.22 -9.52 -5.15
C GLY A 16 9.07 -9.13 -3.69
N THR A 17 9.53 -7.94 -3.29
CA THR A 17 9.15 -7.37 -1.99
C THR A 17 7.63 -7.36 -1.95
N ILE A 18 7.06 -8.07 -0.98
CA ILE A 18 5.63 -8.07 -0.72
C ILE A 18 5.24 -6.61 -0.51
N ARG A 19 4.70 -5.97 -1.55
CA ARG A 19 4.35 -4.55 -1.51
C ARG A 19 2.94 -4.45 -0.97
N MET A 20 2.82 -4.01 0.27
CA MET A 20 1.52 -3.67 0.81
C MET A 20 1.02 -2.40 0.09
N VAL A 21 -0.16 -2.46 -0.51
CA VAL A 21 -0.83 -1.29 -1.11
C VAL A 21 -2.16 -1.10 -0.41
N ILE A 22 -2.24 -0.07 0.43
CA ILE A 22 -3.48 0.35 1.08
C ILE A 22 -4.22 1.24 0.08
N LYS A 23 -5.46 0.89 -0.24
CA LYS A 23 -6.28 1.66 -1.18
C LYS A 23 -7.20 2.59 -0.42
N LEU A 24 -7.29 3.82 -0.86
CA LEU A 24 -8.25 4.81 -0.40
C LEU A 24 -9.27 5.06 -1.52
N GLN A 25 -10.50 4.59 -1.34
CA GLN A 25 -11.55 4.61 -2.36
C GLN A 25 -12.67 5.59 -2.01
N HIS A 26 -13.16 6.37 -2.97
CA HIS A 26 -14.35 7.21 -2.78
C HIS A 26 -15.59 6.55 -3.37
N ILE A 27 -16.51 6.07 -2.51
CA ILE A 27 -17.72 5.32 -2.86
C ILE A 27 -18.89 5.89 -2.05
N GLU A 28 -20.03 6.17 -2.70
CA GLU A 28 -21.26 6.64 -2.04
C GLU A 28 -21.04 7.82 -1.07
N ARG A 29 -20.23 8.82 -1.47
CA ARG A 29 -19.88 10.02 -0.68
C ARG A 29 -19.10 9.70 0.62
N ARG A 30 -18.47 8.52 0.69
CA ARG A 30 -17.60 8.10 1.79
C ARG A 30 -16.25 7.64 1.26
N TRP A 31 -15.25 7.88 2.09
CA TRP A 31 -13.88 7.45 1.86
C TRP A 31 -13.64 6.12 2.56
N HIS A 32 -13.22 5.11 1.81
CA HIS A 32 -13.01 3.75 2.29
C HIS A 32 -11.53 3.41 2.24
N VAL A 33 -10.95 3.10 3.39
CA VAL A 33 -9.59 2.58 3.48
C VAL A 33 -9.68 1.05 3.41
N VAL A 34 -9.15 0.50 2.33
CA VAL A 34 -9.09 -0.94 2.06
C VAL A 34 -7.65 -1.40 2.32
N HIS A 35 -7.48 -2.12 3.42
CA HIS A 35 -6.21 -2.71 3.79
C HIS A 35 -6.13 -4.16 3.27
N PRO A 36 -5.05 -4.57 2.58
CA PRO A 36 -5.00 -5.88 1.93
C PRO A 36 -5.08 -7.07 2.90
N ALA A 37 -4.65 -6.89 4.15
CA ALA A 37 -4.75 -7.91 5.20
C ALA A 37 -6.06 -7.85 6.03
N LYS A 38 -6.93 -6.85 5.82
CA LYS A 38 -8.20 -6.74 6.56
C LYS A 38 -9.36 -7.12 5.63
N SER A 39 -10.32 -7.87 6.17
CA SER A 39 -11.48 -8.35 5.43
C SER A 39 -12.51 -7.26 5.14
N ALA A 40 -12.56 -6.19 5.94
CA ALA A 40 -13.54 -5.12 5.80
C ALA A 40 -12.89 -3.75 5.57
N PRO A 41 -13.42 -2.93 4.65
CA PRO A 41 -13.01 -1.53 4.50
C PRO A 41 -13.41 -0.68 5.71
N ILE A 42 -12.59 0.33 6.02
CA ILE A 42 -12.89 1.29 7.08
C ILE A 42 -13.40 2.57 6.42
N ALA A 43 -14.63 2.98 6.76
CA ALA A 43 -15.31 4.11 6.14
C ALA A 43 -15.13 5.41 6.94
N PHE A 44 -14.88 6.50 6.22
CA PHE A 44 -14.68 7.85 6.73
C PHE A 44 -15.54 8.83 5.94
N ARG A 45 -15.96 9.93 6.59
CA ARG A 45 -16.67 11.02 5.90
C ARG A 45 -15.70 12.02 5.25
N ASN A 46 -14.50 12.18 5.81
CA ASN A 46 -13.49 13.12 5.35
C ASN A 46 -12.33 12.37 4.69
N GLY A 47 -11.95 12.78 3.48
CA GLY A 47 -10.86 12.18 2.72
C GLY A 47 -9.49 12.45 3.33
N ALA A 48 -9.28 13.62 3.93
CA ALA A 48 -8.02 13.94 4.62
C ALA A 48 -7.79 12.99 5.80
N THR A 49 -8.80 12.81 6.66
CA THR A 49 -8.72 11.86 7.79
C THR A 49 -8.50 10.42 7.32
N ALA A 50 -9.18 10.00 6.25
CA ALA A 50 -9.00 8.67 5.67
C ALA A 50 -7.60 8.48 5.10
N PHE A 51 -7.04 9.53 4.49
CA PHE A 51 -5.69 9.55 3.97
C PHE A 51 -4.65 9.48 5.08
N ASP A 52 -4.75 10.33 6.11
CA ASP A 52 -3.83 10.32 7.27
C ASP A 52 -3.83 8.95 7.95
N PHE A 53 -5.00 8.33 8.06
CA PHE A 53 -5.13 6.98 8.59
C PHE A 53 -4.46 5.92 7.69
N ALA A 54 -4.64 6.01 6.37
CA ALA A 54 -3.98 5.11 5.42
C ALA A 54 -2.45 5.31 5.40
N ASP A 55 -1.98 6.54 5.51
CA ASP A 55 -0.56 6.89 5.59
C ASP A 55 0.08 6.33 6.87
N ALA A 56 -0.56 6.52 8.02
CA ALA A 56 -0.11 5.96 9.29
C ALA A 56 0.05 4.43 9.20
N LEU A 57 -0.92 3.72 8.62
CA LEU A 57 -0.85 2.27 8.43
C LEU A 57 0.28 1.85 7.49
N ALA A 58 0.48 2.57 6.38
CA ALA A 58 1.56 2.28 5.45
C ALA A 58 2.94 2.50 6.09
N ARG A 59 3.07 3.56 6.89
CA ARG A 59 4.29 3.87 7.63
C ARG A 59 4.57 2.85 8.72
N GLU A 60 3.56 2.49 9.50
CA GLU A 60 3.65 1.49 10.57
C GLU A 60 4.10 0.13 10.01
N HIS A 61 3.48 -0.32 8.91
CA HIS A 61 3.88 -1.58 8.26
C HIS A 61 5.34 -1.57 7.81
N PHE A 62 5.79 -0.47 7.20
CA PHE A 62 7.20 -0.34 6.80
C PHE A 62 8.13 -0.33 8.02
N ALA A 63 7.78 0.37 9.09
CA ALA A 63 8.57 0.42 10.32
C ALA A 63 8.65 -0.95 11.02
N GLU A 64 7.57 -1.71 11.03
CA GLU A 64 7.50 -3.03 11.67
C GLU A 64 8.16 -4.15 10.88
N THR A 65 8.01 -4.14 9.54
CA THR A 65 8.40 -5.27 8.70
C THR A 65 9.61 -5.01 7.81
N GLY A 66 9.96 -3.74 7.59
CA GLY A 66 10.95 -3.33 6.60
C GLY A 66 10.49 -3.51 5.14
N ASN A 67 9.27 -4.00 4.90
CA ASN A 67 8.73 -4.22 3.56
C ASN A 67 8.11 -2.95 2.97
N SER A 68 8.30 -2.75 1.67
CA SER A 68 7.76 -1.59 0.97
C SER A 68 6.23 -1.51 1.10
N SER A 69 5.75 -0.30 1.37
CA SER A 69 4.34 0.01 1.58
C SER A 69 3.92 1.21 0.75
N ALA A 70 2.65 1.30 0.35
CA ALA A 70 2.15 2.45 -0.40
C ALA A 70 0.69 2.74 -0.09
N VAL A 71 0.34 4.02 -0.21
CA VAL A 71 -1.05 4.49 -0.20
C VAL A 71 -1.45 4.85 -1.63
N ARG A 72 -2.49 4.19 -2.11
CA ARG A 72 -3.09 4.44 -3.42
C ARG A 72 -4.45 5.09 -3.24
N VAL A 73 -4.60 6.31 -3.72
CA VAL A 73 -5.91 6.95 -3.81
C VAL A 73 -6.55 6.53 -5.12
N GLN A 74 -7.73 5.92 -5.05
CA GLN A 74 -8.48 5.44 -6.19
C GLN A 74 -9.86 6.09 -6.21
N VAL A 75 -10.21 6.71 -7.32
CA VAL A 75 -11.52 7.31 -7.56
C VAL A 75 -11.99 6.79 -8.92
N LEU A 76 -13.12 6.10 -8.92
CA LEU A 76 -13.62 5.38 -10.09
C LEU A 76 -12.54 4.42 -10.63
N GLU A 77 -12.25 4.49 -11.93
CA GLU A 77 -11.25 3.65 -12.60
C GLU A 77 -9.82 4.23 -12.55
N THR A 78 -9.68 5.45 -12.04
CA THR A 78 -8.41 6.16 -11.92
C THR A 78 -7.78 6.02 -10.55
N TYR A 79 -6.45 5.97 -10.51
CA TYR A 79 -5.69 5.91 -9.27
C TYR A 79 -4.39 6.71 -9.32
N VAL A 80 -3.93 7.13 -8.15
CA VAL A 80 -2.63 7.76 -7.92
C VAL A 80 -1.97 7.08 -6.72
N ASP A 81 -0.71 6.66 -6.86
CA ASP A 81 0.13 6.28 -5.72
C ASP A 81 0.60 7.56 -5.03
N ALA A 82 -0.07 7.94 -3.95
CA ALA A 82 0.15 9.22 -3.28
C ALA A 82 1.34 9.17 -2.30
N VAL A 83 1.58 8.00 -1.69
CA VAL A 83 2.71 7.78 -0.78
C VAL A 83 3.36 6.45 -1.08
N ARG A 84 4.68 6.39 -0.94
CA ARG A 84 5.46 5.15 -1.02
C ARG A 84 6.57 5.16 0.04
N TYR A 85 6.58 4.11 0.84
CA TYR A 85 7.65 3.73 1.76
C TYR A 85 8.34 2.49 1.18
N GLY A 86 9.67 2.41 1.25
CA GLY A 86 10.41 1.26 0.71
C GLY A 86 11.84 1.58 0.37
#